data_AF-A0A561U654-F1
#
_entry.id   AF-A0A561U654-F1
#
_cell.length_a   1.000
_cell.length_b   1.000
_cell.length_c   1.000
_cell.angle_alpha   90.00
_cell.angle_beta   90.00
_cell.angle_gamma   90.00
#
_symmetry.space_group_name_H-M   'P 1'
#
loop_
_entity.id
_entity.type
_entity.pdbx_description
1 polymer ?
#
loop_
_entity_poly.entity_id
_entity_poly.type
_entity_poly.pdbx_seq_one_letter_code
_entity_poly.pdbx_strand_id
1 'polypeptide(L)'
;MHRLWPADEAGSVDRPELERLYGYPDGDSPWLAVNFVSSVDGAVEIAGRSGGLTNAADREVYPLGSRLSDVILVGANTAVIEEFRGFDPDADEIAFRERHGLDPITRIAVVTSGGTLPADAPVITDAKVPTIVITCRAAPLELREQWRAAGAEVLVAGESEVDLAAATAALAERGLRRIHCDGGPHLFGALIEAGVVDELRLTLSPLLVSGAAGRIATGTGIDPAALTLDSVLLQDDTLLLRYLIKR
;
A
#
# COMPACT_ATOMS: atom_id res chain seq x y z
N MET A 1 -1.90 20.35 -10.55
CA MET A 1 -2.81 19.91 -9.47
C MET A 1 -3.31 21.10 -8.63
N HIS A 2 -4.56 21.07 -8.18
CA HIS A 2 -5.18 22.10 -7.35
C HIS A 2 -5.85 21.47 -6.12
N ARG A 3 -5.68 22.06 -4.93
CA ARG A 3 -6.34 21.62 -3.71
C ARG A 3 -7.72 22.26 -3.59
N LEU A 4 -8.72 21.44 -3.32
CA LEU A 4 -10.10 21.85 -3.07
C LEU A 4 -10.49 21.77 -1.58
N TRP A 5 -9.82 20.91 -0.80
CA TRP A 5 -10.07 20.72 0.63
C TRP A 5 -8.76 20.56 1.42
N PRO A 6 -8.66 21.16 2.62
CA PRO A 6 -9.64 22.03 3.27
C PRO A 6 -9.78 23.38 2.55
N ALA A 7 -10.96 24.00 2.66
CA ALA A 7 -11.35 25.13 1.81
C ALA A 7 -10.52 26.40 2.04
N ASP A 8 -9.99 26.58 3.24
CA ASP A 8 -9.09 27.67 3.64
C ASP A 8 -7.66 27.50 3.09
N GLU A 9 -7.29 26.30 2.66
CA GLU A 9 -6.01 25.98 2.03
C GLU A 9 -6.16 25.72 0.51
N ALA A 10 -7.29 26.11 -0.10
CA ALA A 10 -7.53 25.90 -1.52
C ALA A 10 -6.53 26.69 -2.40
N GLY A 11 -5.86 26.02 -3.32
CA GLY A 11 -4.68 26.59 -3.97
C GLY A 11 -3.96 25.63 -4.92
N SER A 12 -3.12 26.17 -5.81
CA SER A 12 -2.23 25.33 -6.63
C SER A 12 -1.26 24.58 -5.73
N VAL A 13 -1.13 23.27 -5.93
CA VAL A 13 -0.22 22.44 -5.13
C VAL A 13 1.07 22.23 -5.91
N ASP A 14 2.17 22.67 -5.34
CA ASP A 14 3.52 22.40 -5.85
C ASP A 14 4.06 21.05 -5.36
N ARG A 15 5.22 20.63 -5.86
CA ARG A 15 5.81 19.33 -5.51
C ARG A 15 6.13 19.23 -4.00
N PRO A 16 6.81 20.19 -3.35
CA PRO A 16 7.02 20.15 -1.90
C PRO A 16 5.73 20.07 -1.08
N GLU A 17 4.67 20.77 -1.49
CA GLU A 17 3.37 20.67 -0.83
C GLU A 17 2.73 19.30 -1.03
N LEU A 18 2.79 18.75 -2.25
CA LEU A 18 2.29 17.40 -2.54
C LEU A 18 3.00 16.34 -1.69
N GLU A 19 4.30 16.47 -1.51
CA GLU A 19 5.09 15.59 -0.63
C GLU A 19 4.67 15.70 0.84
N ARG A 20 4.39 16.92 1.33
CA ARG A 20 3.86 17.11 2.69
C ARG A 20 2.48 16.50 2.86
N LEU A 21 1.61 16.64 1.86
CA LEU A 21 0.27 16.05 1.87
C LEU A 21 0.33 14.52 1.94
N TYR A 22 1.20 13.88 1.16
CA TYR A 22 1.32 12.42 1.16
C TYR A 22 2.30 11.86 2.20
N GLY A 23 2.86 12.75 3.03
CA GLY A 23 3.74 12.41 4.13
C GLY A 23 3.03 11.58 5.22
N TYR A 24 3.82 11.12 6.17
CA TYR A 24 3.36 10.36 7.32
C TYR A 24 3.48 11.24 8.57
N PRO A 25 2.58 11.09 9.55
CA PRO A 25 2.70 11.83 10.80
C PRO A 25 3.96 11.42 11.57
N ASP A 26 4.52 12.37 12.32
CA ASP A 26 5.62 12.08 13.23
C ASP A 26 5.16 11.18 14.38
N GLY A 27 6.02 10.26 14.81
CA GLY A 27 5.78 9.43 15.99
C GLY A 27 6.40 8.04 15.92
N ASP A 28 6.24 7.30 17.02
CA ASP A 28 6.72 5.92 17.15
C ASP A 28 5.66 4.87 16.79
N SER A 29 4.40 5.27 16.67
CA SER A 29 3.31 4.37 16.27
C SER A 29 3.35 4.08 14.77
N PRO A 30 3.01 2.85 14.33
CA PRO A 30 2.81 2.59 12.91
C PRO A 30 1.67 3.45 12.37
N TRP A 31 1.83 3.89 11.12
CA TRP A 31 0.80 4.55 10.32
C TRP A 31 0.65 3.79 9.00
N LEU A 32 -0.52 3.18 8.79
CA LEU A 32 -0.82 2.41 7.61
C LEU A 32 -1.74 3.19 6.66
N ALA A 33 -1.15 3.64 5.56
CA ALA A 33 -1.87 4.26 4.46
C ALA A 33 -2.11 3.23 3.35
N VAL A 34 -3.37 3.05 2.94
CA VAL A 34 -3.75 2.20 1.80
C VAL A 34 -4.01 3.09 0.59
N ASN A 35 -3.54 2.68 -0.59
CA ASN A 35 -3.70 3.42 -1.83
C ASN A 35 -4.47 2.62 -2.87
N PHE A 36 -5.49 3.24 -3.47
CA PHE A 36 -6.29 2.65 -4.55
C PHE A 36 -6.62 3.68 -5.62
N VAL A 37 -6.87 3.19 -6.83
CA VAL A 37 -7.58 3.90 -7.88
C VAL A 37 -8.91 3.18 -8.16
N SER A 38 -9.98 3.94 -8.37
CA SER A 38 -11.26 3.40 -8.82
C SER A 38 -11.93 4.30 -9.86
N SER A 39 -12.86 3.74 -10.62
CA SER A 39 -13.85 4.50 -11.39
C SER A 39 -14.84 5.21 -10.46
N VAL A 40 -15.68 6.10 -11.00
CA VAL A 40 -16.69 6.82 -10.19
C VAL A 40 -17.76 5.89 -9.62
N ASP A 41 -18.03 4.77 -10.29
CA ASP A 41 -18.91 3.70 -9.84
C ASP A 41 -18.21 2.62 -9.01
N GLY A 42 -16.93 2.82 -8.65
CA GLY A 42 -16.21 2.02 -7.65
C GLY A 42 -15.51 0.77 -8.19
N ALA A 43 -15.41 0.59 -9.50
CA ALA A 43 -14.65 -0.49 -10.11
C ALA A 43 -13.15 -0.27 -9.94
N VAL A 44 -12.42 -1.33 -9.57
CA VAL A 44 -10.96 -1.29 -9.31
C VAL A 44 -10.11 -1.93 -10.38
N GLU A 45 -10.75 -2.47 -11.41
CA GLU A 45 -10.08 -3.11 -12.53
C GLU A 45 -10.86 -2.93 -13.83
N ILE A 46 -10.13 -2.88 -14.93
CA ILE A 46 -10.64 -2.99 -16.30
C ILE A 46 -9.85 -4.13 -16.94
N ALA A 47 -10.56 -5.16 -17.42
CA ALA A 47 -9.95 -6.39 -17.93
C ALA A 47 -8.97 -7.05 -16.93
N GLY A 48 -9.32 -7.06 -15.63
CA GLY A 48 -8.58 -7.74 -14.57
C GLY A 48 -7.34 -7.02 -14.05
N ARG A 49 -7.13 -5.74 -14.42
CA ARG A 49 -6.01 -4.92 -13.94
C ARG A 49 -6.42 -3.48 -13.65
N SER A 50 -5.71 -2.81 -12.75
CA SER A 50 -5.94 -1.40 -12.39
C SER A 50 -5.42 -0.41 -13.45
N GLY A 51 -4.51 -0.84 -14.33
CA GLY A 51 -3.84 0.03 -15.30
C GLY A 51 -4.76 0.77 -16.28
N GLY A 52 -5.99 0.29 -16.51
CA GLY A 52 -6.99 1.00 -17.31
C GLY A 52 -7.63 2.19 -16.59
N LEU A 53 -7.48 2.28 -15.27
CA LEU A 53 -8.06 3.32 -14.42
C LEU A 53 -7.08 4.48 -14.14
N THR A 54 -5.76 4.25 -14.22
CA THR A 54 -4.75 5.28 -13.93
C THR A 54 -4.68 6.37 -15.01
N ASN A 55 -4.31 7.59 -14.62
CA ASN A 55 -4.13 8.73 -15.51
C ASN A 55 -2.97 9.62 -15.04
N ALA A 56 -2.81 10.81 -15.63
CA ALA A 56 -1.69 11.71 -15.31
C ALA A 56 -1.67 12.15 -13.85
N ALA A 57 -2.84 12.42 -13.24
CA ALA A 57 -2.95 12.84 -11.85
C ALA A 57 -2.57 11.70 -10.88
N ASP A 58 -3.08 10.50 -11.14
CA ASP A 58 -2.76 9.29 -10.36
C ASP A 58 -1.26 8.98 -10.41
N ARG A 59 -0.66 9.03 -11.60
CA ARG A 59 0.78 8.81 -11.79
C ARG A 59 1.67 9.84 -11.11
N GLU A 60 1.12 11.00 -10.75
CA GLU A 60 1.85 12.03 -10.00
C GLU A 60 1.98 11.67 -8.51
N VAL A 61 0.97 11.02 -7.95
CA VAL A 61 0.89 10.70 -6.51
C VAL A 61 1.18 9.24 -6.17
N TYR A 62 0.90 8.31 -7.08
CA TYR A 62 1.14 6.88 -6.88
C TYR A 62 2.59 6.58 -6.42
N PRO A 63 3.64 7.15 -7.06
CA PRO A 63 5.01 6.92 -6.60
C PRO A 63 5.26 7.43 -5.17
N LEU A 64 4.54 8.44 -4.67
CA LEU A 64 4.78 8.97 -3.32
C LEU A 64 4.54 7.91 -2.24
N GLY A 65 3.70 6.90 -2.52
CA GLY A 65 3.51 5.75 -1.66
C GLY A 65 4.81 5.01 -1.35
N SER A 66 5.53 4.57 -2.37
CA SER A 66 6.83 3.89 -2.22
C SER A 66 7.94 4.83 -1.75
N ARG A 67 7.92 6.09 -2.19
CA ARG A 67 9.00 7.06 -1.93
C ARG A 67 8.97 7.61 -0.50
N LEU A 68 7.80 7.75 0.13
CA LEU A 68 7.64 8.33 1.46
C LEU A 68 7.44 7.28 2.57
N SER A 69 7.34 6.00 2.23
CA SER A 69 7.18 4.89 3.18
C SER A 69 8.51 4.21 3.53
N ASP A 70 8.50 3.55 4.68
CA ASP A 70 9.56 2.63 5.10
C ASP A 70 9.39 1.27 4.41
N VAL A 71 8.14 0.83 4.28
CA VAL A 71 7.78 -0.48 3.74
C VAL A 71 6.49 -0.43 2.92
N ILE A 72 6.50 -1.12 1.79
CA ILE A 72 5.30 -1.42 1.01
C ILE A 72 4.77 -2.79 1.42
N LEU A 73 3.51 -2.81 1.85
CA LEU A 73 2.74 -4.01 2.14
C LEU A 73 1.92 -4.40 0.91
N VAL A 74 2.03 -5.65 0.48
CA VAL A 74 1.29 -6.17 -0.68
C VAL A 74 0.86 -7.62 -0.45
N GLY A 75 -0.30 -8.01 -0.99
CA GLY A 75 -0.73 -9.41 -0.97
C GLY A 75 0.06 -10.26 -1.96
N ALA A 76 0.37 -11.52 -1.61
CA ALA A 76 1.14 -12.42 -2.49
C ALA A 76 0.57 -12.57 -3.91
N ASN A 77 -0.75 -12.72 -4.04
CA ASN A 77 -1.37 -12.82 -5.36
C ASN A 77 -1.13 -11.58 -6.22
N THR A 78 -1.25 -10.38 -5.63
CA THR A 78 -0.95 -9.12 -6.32
C THR A 78 0.52 -9.02 -6.67
N ALA A 79 1.43 -9.34 -5.73
CA ALA A 79 2.86 -9.32 -5.99
C ALA A 79 3.28 -10.25 -7.14
N VAL A 80 2.63 -11.42 -7.26
CA VAL A 80 2.89 -12.38 -8.35
C VAL A 80 2.27 -11.93 -9.67
N ILE A 81 1.00 -11.49 -9.69
CA ILE A 81 0.30 -11.07 -10.92
C ILE A 81 0.93 -9.83 -11.54
N GLU A 82 1.33 -8.87 -10.70
CA GLU A 82 1.94 -7.61 -11.12
C GLU A 82 3.48 -7.70 -11.22
N GLU A 83 4.05 -8.90 -11.05
CA GLU A 83 5.49 -9.18 -11.16
C GLU A 83 6.37 -8.20 -10.38
N PHE A 84 6.09 -7.99 -9.09
CA PHE A 84 6.90 -7.14 -8.23
C PHE A 84 8.35 -7.66 -8.15
N ARG A 85 9.36 -6.78 -8.13
CA ARG A 85 10.80 -7.14 -8.16
C ARG A 85 11.67 -6.47 -7.09
N GLY A 86 11.08 -5.69 -6.17
CA GLY A 86 11.86 -4.77 -5.35
C GLY A 86 12.14 -3.45 -6.07
N PHE A 87 12.91 -2.59 -5.40
CA PHE A 87 13.29 -1.28 -5.92
C PHE A 87 14.77 -1.24 -6.29
N ASP A 88 15.06 -0.60 -7.42
CA ASP A 88 16.39 -0.22 -7.86
C ASP A 88 16.43 1.30 -8.06
N PRO A 89 16.61 2.08 -6.96
CA PRO A 89 16.56 3.53 -7.04
C PRO A 89 17.84 4.11 -7.65
N ASP A 90 17.68 5.16 -8.46
CA ASP A 90 18.79 5.99 -8.91
C ASP A 90 19.25 6.98 -7.82
N ALA A 91 20.27 7.79 -8.13
CA ALA A 91 20.83 8.74 -7.19
C ALA A 91 19.82 9.82 -6.74
N ASP A 92 18.90 10.22 -7.62
CA ASP A 92 17.88 11.23 -7.31
C ASP A 92 16.83 10.66 -6.35
N GLU A 93 16.46 9.39 -6.53
CA GLU A 93 15.56 8.68 -5.63
C GLU A 93 16.20 8.42 -4.26
N ILE A 94 17.47 8.04 -4.22
CA ILE A 94 18.21 7.90 -2.96
C ILE A 94 18.26 9.24 -2.22
N ALA A 95 18.66 10.32 -2.90
CA ALA A 95 18.69 11.66 -2.31
C ALA A 95 17.30 12.14 -1.86
N PHE A 96 16.24 11.72 -2.56
CA PHE A 96 14.87 11.95 -2.13
C PHE A 96 14.60 11.28 -0.80
N ARG A 97 14.89 10.00 -0.67
CA ARG A 97 14.57 9.24 0.55
C ARG A 97 15.40 9.72 1.74
N GLU A 98 16.68 10.01 1.54
CA GLU A 98 17.57 10.54 2.57
C GLU A 98 17.08 11.86 3.17
N ARG A 99 16.59 12.80 2.35
CA ARG A 99 16.08 14.09 2.85
C ARG A 99 14.79 13.94 3.69
N HIS A 100 14.09 12.82 3.55
CA HIS A 100 12.90 12.45 4.31
C HIS A 100 13.22 11.51 5.50
N GLY A 101 14.51 11.27 5.76
CA GLY A 101 14.99 10.44 6.86
C GLY A 101 14.69 8.94 6.66
N LEU A 102 14.60 8.50 5.41
CA LEU A 102 14.28 7.12 5.03
C LEU A 102 15.53 6.38 4.56
N ASP A 103 15.52 5.05 4.72
CA ASP A 103 16.54 4.17 4.12
C ASP A 103 16.58 4.33 2.59
N PRO A 104 17.75 4.23 1.93
CA PRO A 104 17.90 4.47 0.49
C PRO A 104 17.01 3.62 -0.41
N ILE A 105 16.64 2.41 0.02
CA ILE A 105 15.82 1.47 -0.75
C ILE A 105 14.58 1.10 0.09
N THR A 106 13.39 1.34 -0.46
CA THR A 106 12.12 0.97 0.19
C THR A 106 12.03 -0.55 0.38
N ARG A 107 11.62 -0.99 1.58
CA ARG A 107 11.39 -2.41 1.87
C ARG A 107 10.07 -2.88 1.25
N ILE A 108 9.98 -4.16 0.90
CA ILE A 108 8.73 -4.80 0.51
C ILE A 108 8.38 -5.86 1.56
N ALA A 109 7.11 -5.87 1.98
CA ALA A 109 6.51 -6.89 2.82
C ALA A 109 5.35 -7.57 2.06
N VAL A 110 5.49 -8.87 1.80
CA VAL A 110 4.49 -9.67 1.11
C VAL A 110 3.70 -10.48 2.13
N VAL A 111 2.38 -10.27 2.17
CA VAL A 111 1.46 -11.00 3.04
C VAL A 111 0.97 -12.27 2.35
N THR A 112 1.14 -13.42 3.00
CA THR A 112 0.68 -14.71 2.49
C THR A 112 0.34 -15.70 3.60
N SER A 113 -0.80 -16.38 3.49
CA SER A 113 -1.10 -17.58 4.29
C SER A 113 -0.37 -18.83 3.76
N GLY A 114 0.39 -18.70 2.67
CA GLY A 114 1.08 -19.78 1.97
C GLY A 114 0.61 -19.92 0.52
N GLY A 115 1.13 -20.94 -0.18
CA GLY A 115 0.67 -21.49 -1.48
C GLY A 115 0.72 -20.57 -2.72
N THR A 116 0.61 -19.26 -2.54
CA THR A 116 0.43 -18.25 -3.58
C THR A 116 1.70 -17.45 -3.83
N LEU A 117 2.73 -17.62 -3.00
CA LEU A 117 4.05 -17.01 -3.16
C LEU A 117 5.12 -18.09 -3.35
N PRO A 118 5.48 -18.41 -4.60
CA PRO A 118 6.62 -19.27 -4.91
C PRO A 118 7.92 -18.69 -4.32
N ALA A 119 8.85 -19.55 -3.90
CA ALA A 119 10.12 -19.08 -3.34
C ALA A 119 11.06 -18.48 -4.40
N ASP A 120 10.84 -18.78 -5.67
CA ASP A 120 11.53 -18.21 -6.83
C ASP A 120 10.81 -16.97 -7.40
N ALA A 121 9.77 -16.46 -6.72
CA ALA A 121 9.08 -15.26 -7.15
C ALA A 121 10.05 -14.06 -7.26
N PRO A 122 10.00 -13.25 -8.33
CA PRO A 122 10.91 -12.12 -8.53
C PRO A 122 10.93 -11.12 -7.36
N VAL A 123 9.81 -10.96 -6.65
CA VAL A 123 9.73 -10.10 -5.46
C VAL A 123 10.64 -10.56 -4.34
N ILE A 124 11.06 -11.83 -4.33
CA ILE A 124 12.03 -12.40 -3.39
C ILE A 124 13.44 -12.37 -4.01
N THR A 125 13.58 -12.90 -5.23
CA THR A 125 14.89 -13.23 -5.82
C THR A 125 15.59 -12.05 -6.50
N ASP A 126 14.85 -11.07 -7.03
CA ASP A 126 15.40 -9.90 -7.72
C ASP A 126 15.59 -8.70 -6.76
N ALA A 127 15.05 -8.76 -5.54
CA ALA A 127 15.05 -7.65 -4.61
C ALA A 127 16.45 -7.32 -4.09
N LYS A 128 16.86 -6.04 -4.19
CA LYS A 128 18.16 -5.54 -3.70
C LYS A 128 18.30 -5.55 -2.19
N VAL A 129 17.18 -5.48 -1.48
CA VAL A 129 17.08 -5.61 -0.02
C VAL A 129 16.14 -6.77 0.28
N PRO A 130 16.38 -7.57 1.32
CA PRO A 130 15.54 -8.73 1.62
C PRO A 130 14.05 -8.36 1.74
N THR A 131 13.22 -9.04 0.95
CA THR A 131 11.77 -8.96 1.07
C THR A 131 11.31 -9.63 2.35
N ILE A 132 10.40 -8.98 3.08
CA ILE A 132 9.78 -9.52 4.27
C ILE A 132 8.59 -10.38 3.84
N VAL A 133 8.61 -11.67 4.11
CA VAL A 133 7.45 -12.55 3.88
C VAL A 133 6.69 -12.67 5.20
N ILE A 134 5.52 -12.04 5.28
CA ILE A 134 4.63 -12.08 6.43
C ILE A 134 3.67 -13.26 6.26
N THR A 135 3.72 -14.20 7.19
CA THR A 135 2.95 -15.45 7.14
C THR A 135 2.48 -15.89 8.53
N CYS A 136 1.75 -17.00 8.61
CA CYS A 136 1.25 -17.57 9.87
C CYS A 136 1.95 -18.90 10.22
N ARG A 137 1.75 -19.40 11.44
CA ARG A 137 2.36 -20.66 11.91
C ARG A 137 1.93 -21.88 11.08
N ALA A 138 0.68 -21.88 10.60
CA ALA A 138 0.09 -22.94 9.80
C ALA A 138 0.69 -23.06 8.38
N ALA A 139 1.40 -22.04 7.89
CA ALA A 139 2.15 -22.16 6.65
C ALA A 139 3.23 -23.28 6.78
N PRO A 140 3.37 -24.17 5.78
CA PRO A 140 4.31 -25.29 5.86
C PRO A 140 5.71 -24.84 6.26
N LEU A 141 6.35 -25.59 7.17
CA LEU A 141 7.70 -25.26 7.63
C LEU A 141 8.68 -25.28 6.45
N GLU A 142 8.54 -26.27 5.56
CA GLU A 142 9.37 -26.43 4.37
C GLU A 142 9.27 -25.20 3.45
N LEU A 143 8.06 -24.66 3.26
CA LEU A 143 7.85 -23.46 2.44
C LEU A 143 8.49 -22.22 3.09
N ARG A 144 8.37 -22.10 4.41
CA ARG A 144 9.01 -21.03 5.19
C ARG A 144 10.54 -21.10 5.08
N GLU A 145 11.13 -22.28 5.12
CA GLU A 145 12.57 -22.46 4.92
C GLU A 145 12.99 -22.20 3.48
N GLN A 146 12.16 -22.53 2.48
CA GLN A 146 12.41 -22.19 1.08
C GLN A 146 12.46 -20.66 0.87
N TRP A 147 11.55 -19.90 1.46
CA TRP A 147 11.61 -18.43 1.40
C TRP A 147 12.90 -17.87 2.03
N ARG A 148 13.31 -18.39 3.20
CA ARG A 148 14.58 -18.00 3.83
C ARG A 148 15.78 -18.33 2.95
N ALA A 149 15.82 -19.53 2.39
CA ALA A 149 16.88 -19.98 1.50
C ALA A 149 16.96 -19.15 0.21
N ALA A 150 15.83 -18.61 -0.26
CA ALA A 150 15.74 -17.71 -1.40
C ALA A 150 16.12 -16.24 -1.06
N GLY A 151 16.41 -15.93 0.20
CA GLY A 151 16.88 -14.60 0.64
C GLY A 151 15.81 -13.72 1.32
N ALA A 152 14.61 -14.24 1.57
CA ALA A 152 13.57 -13.51 2.28
C ALA A 152 13.77 -13.49 3.80
N GLU A 153 13.33 -12.40 4.44
CA GLU A 153 13.11 -12.34 5.88
C GLU A 153 11.70 -12.83 6.20
N VAL A 154 11.55 -13.99 6.83
CA VAL A 154 10.21 -14.52 7.12
C VAL A 154 9.74 -14.08 8.51
N LEU A 155 8.66 -13.30 8.53
CA LEU A 155 7.94 -12.87 9.72
C LEU A 155 6.71 -13.77 9.94
N VAL A 156 6.67 -14.49 11.06
CA VAL A 156 5.50 -15.31 11.43
C VAL A 156 4.63 -14.51 12.40
N ALA A 157 3.43 -14.12 11.98
CA ALA A 157 2.43 -13.39 12.75
C ALA A 157 1.08 -14.12 12.67
N GLY A 158 0.61 -14.66 13.79
CA GLY A 158 -0.63 -15.45 13.86
C GLY A 158 -0.41 -16.96 13.70
N GLU A 159 -1.46 -17.72 14.02
CA GLU A 159 -1.42 -19.19 14.07
C GLU A 159 -2.00 -19.82 12.80
N SER A 160 -3.32 -19.79 12.61
CA SER A 160 -3.99 -20.35 11.43
C SER A 160 -4.01 -19.37 10.25
N GLU A 161 -4.14 -18.08 10.54
CA GLU A 161 -4.18 -16.99 9.59
C GLU A 161 -3.18 -15.91 10.00
N VAL A 162 -2.87 -15.00 9.07
CA VAL A 162 -1.96 -13.90 9.38
C VAL A 162 -2.66 -12.92 10.31
N ASP A 163 -2.12 -12.71 11.50
CA ASP A 163 -2.54 -11.65 12.41
C ASP A 163 -1.96 -10.32 11.91
N LEU A 164 -2.78 -9.54 11.20
CA LEU A 164 -2.35 -8.28 10.59
C LEU A 164 -2.04 -7.20 11.62
N ALA A 165 -2.65 -7.23 12.82
CA ALA A 165 -2.32 -6.30 13.89
C ALA A 165 -0.96 -6.63 14.51
N ALA A 166 -0.68 -7.91 14.74
CA ALA A 166 0.65 -8.35 15.17
C ALA A 166 1.72 -8.10 14.10
N ALA A 167 1.37 -8.29 12.82
CA ALA A 167 2.28 -8.04 11.70
C ALA A 167 2.67 -6.55 11.59
N THR A 168 1.70 -5.63 11.66
CA THR A 168 1.98 -4.18 11.60
C THR A 168 2.77 -3.70 12.81
N ALA A 169 2.46 -4.21 14.01
CA ALA A 169 3.26 -3.95 15.21
C ALA A 169 4.71 -4.44 15.06
N ALA A 170 4.90 -5.65 14.54
CA ALA A 170 6.23 -6.22 14.32
C ALA A 170 7.04 -5.46 13.25
N LEU A 171 6.39 -4.88 12.23
CA LEU A 171 7.05 -3.96 11.29
C LEU A 171 7.51 -2.68 12.00
N ALA A 172 6.65 -2.09 12.83
CA ALA A 172 6.98 -0.88 13.61
C ALA A 172 8.15 -1.09 14.57
N GLU A 173 8.23 -2.26 15.22
CA GLU A 173 9.35 -2.67 16.08
C GLU A 173 10.70 -2.74 15.33
N ARG A 174 10.65 -2.97 14.01
CA ARG A 174 11.82 -2.96 13.12
C ARG A 174 12.14 -1.57 12.57
N GLY A 175 11.45 -0.53 13.04
CA GLY A 175 11.56 0.84 12.53
C GLY A 175 10.76 1.10 11.26
N LEU A 176 10.00 0.13 10.75
CA LEU A 176 9.19 0.26 9.54
C LEU A 176 7.78 0.74 9.91
N ARG A 177 7.65 2.02 10.24
CA ARG A 177 6.44 2.61 10.85
C ARG A 177 5.54 3.26 9.82
N ARG A 178 6.12 3.78 8.73
CA ARG A 178 5.42 4.38 7.59
C ARG A 178 5.09 3.26 6.62
N ILE A 179 3.90 2.68 6.75
CA ILE A 179 3.46 1.52 5.97
C ILE A 179 2.59 2.02 4.82
N HIS A 180 2.97 1.66 3.59
CA HIS A 180 2.14 1.89 2.40
C HIS A 180 1.56 0.57 1.91
N CYS A 181 0.25 0.47 1.71
CA CYS A 181 -0.39 -0.73 1.19
C CYS A 181 -0.96 -0.48 -0.21
N ASP A 182 -0.47 -1.22 -1.19
CA ASP A 182 -0.94 -1.20 -2.59
C ASP A 182 -2.00 -2.29 -2.87
N GLY A 183 -2.58 -2.86 -1.80
CA GLY A 183 -3.62 -3.89 -1.89
C GLY A 183 -3.08 -5.30 -2.19
N GLY A 184 -3.81 -6.18 -2.88
CA GLY A 184 -5.12 -5.98 -3.52
C GLY A 184 -6.34 -5.96 -2.57
N PRO A 185 -7.57 -5.96 -3.12
CA PRO A 185 -8.81 -5.75 -2.36
C PRO A 185 -9.04 -6.68 -1.16
N HIS A 186 -8.59 -7.93 -1.24
CA HIS A 186 -8.66 -8.88 -0.14
C HIS A 186 -7.75 -8.50 1.03
N LEU A 187 -6.53 -8.05 0.75
CA LEU A 187 -5.63 -7.56 1.80
C LEU A 187 -6.19 -6.30 2.43
N PHE A 188 -6.71 -5.37 1.63
CA PHE A 188 -7.33 -4.15 2.18
C PHE A 188 -8.54 -4.48 3.07
N GLY A 189 -9.42 -5.39 2.65
CA GLY A 189 -10.53 -5.88 3.46
C GLY A 189 -10.06 -6.45 4.81
N ALA A 190 -9.04 -7.32 4.79
CA ALA A 190 -8.49 -7.92 6.02
C ALA A 190 -7.81 -6.88 6.94
N LEU A 191 -7.14 -5.86 6.38
CA LEU A 191 -6.55 -4.77 7.17
C LEU A 191 -7.61 -3.91 7.85
N ILE A 192 -8.73 -3.65 7.18
CA ILE A 192 -9.89 -2.96 7.77
C ILE A 192 -10.48 -3.79 8.91
N GLU A 193 -10.68 -5.09 8.69
CA GLU A 193 -11.22 -6.01 9.70
C GLU A 193 -10.31 -6.11 10.93
N ALA A 194 -8.99 -6.04 10.73
CA ALA A 194 -8.01 -5.99 11.81
C ALA A 194 -7.93 -4.63 12.53
N GLY A 195 -8.59 -3.58 12.03
CA GLY A 195 -8.61 -2.25 12.64
C GLY A 195 -7.27 -1.52 12.59
N VAL A 196 -6.41 -1.83 11.63
CA VAL A 196 -5.02 -1.32 11.54
C VAL A 196 -4.81 -0.27 10.46
N VAL A 197 -5.85 0.09 9.71
CA VAL A 197 -5.78 1.13 8.67
C VAL A 197 -5.96 2.51 9.30
N ASP A 198 -5.06 3.44 8.97
CA ASP A 198 -5.12 4.83 9.42
C ASP A 198 -5.65 5.77 8.34
N GLU A 199 -5.26 5.51 7.10
CA GLU A 199 -5.50 6.42 5.98
C GLU A 199 -5.89 5.65 4.72
N LEU A 200 -6.94 6.14 4.04
CA LEU A 200 -7.31 5.74 2.69
C LEU A 200 -6.96 6.86 1.71
N ARG A 201 -6.07 6.55 0.77
CA ARG A 201 -5.71 7.38 -0.38
C ARG A 201 -6.43 6.80 -1.61
N LEU A 202 -7.40 7.53 -2.15
CA LEU A 202 -8.25 7.08 -3.24
C LEU A 202 -8.18 8.05 -4.42
N THR A 203 -7.65 7.58 -5.53
CA THR A 203 -7.83 8.22 -6.84
C THR A 203 -9.21 7.83 -7.38
N LEU A 204 -10.06 8.83 -7.63
CA LEU A 204 -11.33 8.65 -8.33
C LEU A 204 -11.18 9.11 -9.79
N SER A 205 -11.04 8.15 -10.68
CA SER A 205 -10.91 8.39 -12.12
C SER A 205 -12.27 8.69 -12.75
N PRO A 206 -12.34 9.64 -13.71
CA PRO A 206 -13.59 10.08 -14.34
C PRO A 206 -14.11 9.07 -15.38
N LEU A 207 -14.27 7.81 -14.95
CA LEU A 207 -14.69 6.68 -15.76
C LEU A 207 -15.93 6.04 -15.15
N LEU A 208 -16.80 5.50 -16.00
CA LEU A 208 -17.90 4.63 -15.61
C LEU A 208 -17.65 3.26 -16.23
N VAL A 209 -17.48 2.22 -15.41
CA VAL A 209 -17.03 0.89 -15.89
C VAL A 209 -18.18 -0.11 -15.94
N SER A 210 -19.04 -0.15 -14.92
CA SER A 210 -20.10 -1.14 -14.72
C SER A 210 -19.56 -2.59 -14.69
N GLY A 211 -20.47 -3.57 -14.76
CA GLY A 211 -20.12 -4.99 -14.85
C GLY A 211 -19.72 -5.62 -13.51
N ALA A 212 -18.82 -6.59 -13.57
CA ALA A 212 -18.49 -7.47 -12.45
C ALA A 212 -17.18 -7.09 -11.72
N ALA A 213 -16.61 -5.93 -12.04
CA ALA A 213 -15.40 -5.45 -11.39
C ALA A 213 -15.62 -5.33 -9.87
N GLY A 214 -14.60 -5.73 -9.10
CA GLY A 214 -14.64 -5.67 -7.64
C GLY A 214 -14.60 -4.24 -7.09
N ARG A 215 -14.77 -4.14 -5.77
CA ARG A 215 -14.58 -2.90 -4.98
C ARG A 215 -13.13 -2.81 -4.50
N ILE A 216 -12.76 -1.65 -3.95
CA ILE A 216 -11.45 -1.43 -3.32
C ILE A 216 -11.17 -2.39 -2.16
N ALA A 217 -12.21 -2.81 -1.43
CA ALA A 217 -12.08 -3.75 -0.31
C ALA A 217 -13.07 -4.91 -0.45
N THR A 218 -12.57 -6.13 -0.23
CA THR A 218 -13.33 -7.38 -0.25
C THR A 218 -12.98 -8.20 0.99
N GLY A 219 -13.99 -8.70 1.72
CA GLY A 219 -13.78 -9.42 2.98
C GLY A 219 -15.10 -9.95 3.55
N THR A 220 -15.07 -10.39 4.80
CA THR A 220 -16.25 -10.82 5.57
C THR A 220 -17.18 -9.64 5.91
N GLY A 221 -16.63 -8.43 5.97
CA GLY A 221 -17.36 -7.18 6.23
C GLY A 221 -17.22 -6.68 7.67
N ILE A 222 -17.43 -5.39 7.85
CA ILE A 222 -17.39 -4.70 9.15
C ILE A 222 -18.64 -3.86 9.35
N ASP A 223 -18.91 -3.45 10.60
CA ASP A 223 -19.78 -2.31 10.86
C ASP A 223 -19.17 -1.06 10.21
N PRO A 224 -19.95 -0.18 9.56
CA PRO A 224 -19.39 0.94 8.79
C PRO A 224 -18.45 1.83 9.62
N ALA A 225 -17.17 1.86 9.23
CA ALA A 225 -16.19 2.77 9.81
C ALA A 225 -16.45 4.21 9.33
N ALA A 226 -16.45 5.16 10.27
CA ALA A 226 -16.58 6.57 9.93
C ALA A 226 -15.23 7.12 9.44
N LEU A 227 -15.27 7.95 8.40
CA LEU A 227 -14.09 8.59 7.82
C LEU A 227 -14.10 10.10 8.06
N THR A 228 -12.92 10.70 8.14
CA THR A 228 -12.72 12.15 8.09
C THR A 228 -12.03 12.49 6.78
N LEU A 229 -12.58 13.43 6.00
CA LEU A 229 -11.91 13.92 4.79
C LEU A 229 -10.71 14.80 5.17
N ASP A 230 -9.52 14.39 4.74
CA ASP A 230 -8.26 15.07 5.03
C ASP A 230 -7.88 16.04 3.90
N SER A 231 -7.92 15.57 2.65
CA SER A 231 -7.64 16.42 1.49
C SER A 231 -8.38 15.98 0.24
N VAL A 232 -8.68 16.94 -0.63
CA VAL A 232 -9.15 16.71 -1.99
C VAL A 232 -8.26 17.49 -2.93
N LEU A 233 -7.60 16.78 -3.85
CA LEU A 233 -6.89 17.39 -4.95
C LEU A 233 -7.64 17.12 -6.26
N LEU A 234 -7.61 18.09 -7.15
CA LEU A 234 -8.20 18.04 -8.48
C LEU A 234 -7.09 18.25 -9.51
N GLN A 235 -7.07 17.39 -10.52
CA GLN A 235 -6.33 17.61 -11.75
C GLN A 235 -7.14 17.07 -12.92
N ASP A 236 -7.42 17.96 -13.88
CA ASP A 236 -8.43 17.76 -14.91
C ASP A 236 -9.77 17.39 -14.26
N ASP A 237 -10.29 16.19 -14.56
CA ASP A 237 -11.53 15.65 -13.97
C ASP A 237 -11.26 14.57 -12.89
N THR A 238 -10.01 14.42 -12.45
CA THR A 238 -9.61 13.38 -11.48
C THR A 238 -9.56 13.94 -10.07
N LEU A 239 -10.22 13.25 -9.14
CA LEU A 239 -10.12 13.57 -7.72
C LEU A 239 -9.11 12.64 -7.03
N LEU A 240 -8.20 13.22 -6.25
CA LEU A 240 -7.29 12.49 -5.37
C LEU A 240 -7.73 12.77 -3.95
N LEU A 241 -8.36 11.77 -3.33
CA LEU A 241 -9.03 11.88 -2.05
C LEU A 241 -8.15 11.25 -0.97
N ARG A 242 -8.01 11.92 0.16
CA ARG A 242 -7.39 11.34 1.37
C ARG A 242 -8.40 11.38 2.51
N TYR A 243 -8.62 10.22 3.11
CA TYR A 243 -9.51 10.05 4.26
C TYR A 243 -8.74 9.43 5.42
N LEU A 244 -9.02 9.89 6.64
CA LEU A 244 -8.55 9.27 7.88
C LEU A 244 -9.64 8.37 8.45
N ILE A 245 -9.29 7.18 8.90
CA ILE A 245 -10.21 6.28 9.61
C ILE A 245 -10.43 6.81 11.03
N LYS A 246 -11.68 7.01 11.45
CA LYS A 246 -12.00 7.34 12.85
C LYS A 246 -11.93 6.07 13.70
N ARG A 247 -11.10 6.12 14.74
CA ARG A 247 -11.01 5.09 15.79
C ARG A 247 -11.95 5.40 16.94
#